data_AF-A0A2P9FCF6-F1
#
_entry.id   AF-A0A2P9FCF6-F1
#
_cell.length_a   1.000
_cell.length_b   1.000
_cell.length_c   1.000
_cell.angle_alpha   90.00
_cell.angle_beta   90.00
_cell.angle_gamma   90.00
#
_symmetry.space_group_name_H-M   'P 1'
#
loop_
_entity.id
_entity.type
_entity.pdbx_description
1 polymer ?
#
loop_
_entity_poly.entity_id
_entity_poly.type
_entity_poly.pdbx_seq_one_letter_code
_entity_poly.pdbx_strand_id
1 'polypeptide(L)'
;MQEAAPLAGVGVARGQDGLAEGAAEQDEVRNNIGDFHIPALARPVGADDRTALPIAGDDPEARVSAAELISRLGFDTVDVGPLADSWRFEPETDPYALPYFTDPDAAKAAFVQLAEALRAGAPLEMTSPDDPGAPLSAARLRALLADTPRKLTADRVIA
;
A
#
# COMPACT_ATOMS: atom_id res chain seq x y z
N MET A 1 -54.20 -29.42 -0.65
CA MET A 1 -54.33 -27.97 -0.43
C MET A 1 -53.11 -27.31 -1.04
N GLN A 2 -53.28 -26.85 -2.27
CA GLN A 2 -52.30 -26.15 -3.08
C GLN A 2 -53.06 -25.04 -3.81
N GLU A 3 -52.46 -23.84 -3.82
CA GLU A 3 -52.83 -22.53 -4.42
C GLU A 3 -52.70 -21.46 -3.33
N ALA A 4 -52.14 -20.26 -3.56
CA ALA A 4 -52.14 -19.47 -4.78
C ALA A 4 -50.94 -18.51 -4.86
N ALA A 5 -50.51 -18.19 -6.08
CA ALA A 5 -50.18 -16.82 -6.48
C ALA A 5 -51.28 -16.37 -7.46
N PRO A 6 -51.70 -15.09 -7.50
CA PRO A 6 -51.05 -14.10 -8.39
C PRO A 6 -51.08 -12.66 -7.79
N LEU A 7 -50.43 -11.60 -8.29
CA LEU A 7 -50.62 -10.87 -9.55
C LEU A 7 -49.54 -9.76 -9.67
N ALA A 8 -49.17 -9.42 -10.91
CA ALA A 8 -48.42 -8.23 -11.29
C ALA A 8 -49.35 -7.05 -11.64
N GLY A 9 -48.86 -5.81 -11.55
CA GLY A 9 -49.50 -4.57 -12.06
C GLY A 9 -49.12 -3.31 -11.26
N VAL A 10 -48.03 -2.59 -11.56
CA VAL A 10 -47.88 -1.43 -12.48
C VAL A 10 -48.33 -0.05 -11.93
N GLY A 11 -47.35 0.85 -11.76
CA GLY A 11 -47.39 2.29 -12.11
C GLY A 11 -47.72 3.32 -10.99
N VAL A 12 -47.26 4.58 -10.96
CA VAL A 12 -46.27 5.42 -11.70
C VAL A 12 -46.04 6.71 -10.86
N ALA A 13 -44.76 7.13 -10.74
CA ALA A 13 -44.16 8.47 -10.68
C ALA A 13 -44.36 9.55 -9.56
N ARG A 14 -43.24 10.30 -9.43
CA ARG A 14 -42.93 11.62 -8.84
C ARG A 14 -42.67 11.59 -7.32
N GLY A 15 -41.52 12.00 -6.79
CA GLY A 15 -40.46 12.91 -7.25
C GLY A 15 -40.29 13.97 -6.16
N GLN A 16 -39.09 14.07 -5.56
CA GLN A 16 -38.54 15.16 -4.71
C GLN A 16 -37.45 14.53 -3.81
N ASP A 17 -36.15 14.72 -4.10
CA ASP A 17 -35.31 15.90 -3.84
C ASP A 17 -34.54 15.77 -2.52
N GLY A 18 -33.21 15.84 -2.60
CA GLY A 18 -32.26 15.72 -1.48
C GLY A 18 -32.07 14.24 -1.10
N LEU A 19 -30.87 13.69 -1.13
CA LEU A 19 -29.72 14.14 -0.38
C LEU A 19 -28.46 13.82 -1.18
N ALA A 20 -27.58 14.82 -1.33
CA ALA A 20 -26.19 14.58 -1.62
C ALA A 20 -25.63 13.74 -0.47
N GLU A 21 -25.55 12.42 -0.65
CA GLU A 21 -24.70 11.59 0.18
C GLU A 21 -23.26 11.98 -0.14
N GLY A 22 -22.60 12.54 0.88
CA GLY A 22 -21.21 12.98 0.81
C GLY A 22 -20.35 11.87 0.22
N ALA A 23 -19.54 12.25 -0.77
CA ALA A 23 -18.41 11.45 -1.19
C ALA A 23 -17.67 11.03 0.08
N ALA A 24 -17.67 9.72 0.37
CA ALA A 24 -16.76 9.18 1.35
C ALA A 24 -15.36 9.61 0.94
N GLU A 25 -14.76 10.45 1.76
CA GLU A 25 -13.35 10.83 1.70
C GLU A 25 -12.58 9.53 2.00
N GLN A 26 -12.26 8.79 0.93
CA GLN A 26 -11.57 7.51 1.03
C GLN A 26 -10.08 7.80 1.19
N ASP A 27 -9.67 8.12 2.41
CA ASP A 27 -8.26 8.22 2.78
C ASP A 27 -7.68 6.81 2.96
N GLU A 28 -7.26 6.18 1.87
CA GLU A 28 -6.57 4.89 1.94
C GLU A 28 -5.08 5.09 2.29
N VAL A 29 -4.73 4.93 3.57
CA VAL A 29 -3.32 4.90 4.02
C VAL A 29 -2.75 3.51 3.81
N ARG A 30 -1.89 3.34 2.80
CA ARG A 30 -1.33 2.04 2.41
C ARG A 30 0.07 1.84 3.00
N ASN A 31 0.31 0.65 3.56
CA ASN A 31 1.62 0.26 4.10
C ASN A 31 2.54 -0.29 2.99
N ASN A 32 3.80 0.15 2.99
CA ASN A 32 4.82 -0.20 1.99
C ASN A 32 6.09 -0.86 2.61
N ILE A 33 6.16 -0.95 3.94
CA ILE A 33 7.31 -1.47 4.71
C ILE A 33 6.89 -2.69 5.54
N GLY A 34 7.82 -3.64 5.76
CA GLY A 34 7.60 -4.79 6.64
C GLY A 34 7.38 -4.35 8.10
N ASP A 35 6.50 -5.04 8.82
CA ASP A 35 6.14 -4.73 10.20
C ASP A 35 7.35 -4.78 11.16
N PHE A 36 8.25 -5.75 10.98
CA PHE A 36 9.48 -5.88 11.76
C PHE A 36 10.51 -4.78 11.48
N HIS A 37 10.48 -4.14 10.29
CA HIS A 37 11.36 -3.01 9.98
C HIS A 37 10.90 -1.70 10.61
N ILE A 38 9.60 -1.54 10.92
CA ILE A 38 9.08 -0.32 11.55
C ILE A 38 9.82 0.01 12.85
N PRO A 39 9.91 -0.88 13.85
CA PRO A 39 10.67 -0.59 15.06
C PRO A 39 12.19 -0.52 14.82
N ALA A 40 12.73 -1.26 13.83
CA ALA A 40 14.17 -1.32 13.57
C ALA A 40 14.72 -0.04 12.90
N LEU A 41 13.94 0.57 12.01
CA LEU A 41 14.34 1.70 11.18
C LEU A 41 13.85 3.06 11.68
N ALA A 42 13.05 3.11 12.75
CA ALA A 42 12.63 4.37 13.35
C ALA A 42 13.83 5.15 13.90
N ARG A 43 13.89 6.45 13.60
CA ARG A 43 14.96 7.36 14.04
C ARG A 43 14.38 8.71 14.50
N PRO A 44 14.97 9.36 15.53
CA PRO A 44 14.50 10.66 15.97
C PRO A 44 14.66 11.73 14.88
N VAL A 45 13.87 12.79 14.98
CA VAL A 45 13.98 13.95 14.08
C VAL A 45 15.39 14.53 14.13
N GLY A 46 15.99 14.76 12.96
CA GLY A 46 17.34 15.30 12.82
C GLY A 46 18.46 14.26 12.72
N ALA A 47 18.16 12.97 12.81
CA ALA A 47 19.12 11.92 12.45
C ALA A 47 19.38 11.93 10.93
N ASP A 48 20.64 11.72 10.52
CA ASP A 48 21.02 11.71 9.10
C ASP A 48 20.57 10.41 8.38
N ASP A 49 20.32 9.34 9.14
CA ASP A 49 19.97 8.00 8.65
C ASP A 49 18.46 7.70 8.75
N ARG A 50 17.60 8.72 8.63
CA ARG A 50 16.13 8.50 8.61
C ARG A 50 15.68 7.78 7.35
N THR A 51 14.80 6.81 7.54
CA THR A 51 14.08 6.12 6.47
C THR A 51 12.89 6.96 6.02
N ALA A 52 12.69 7.08 4.70
CA ALA A 52 11.54 7.73 4.10
C ALA A 52 10.47 6.73 3.68
N LEU A 53 9.20 7.10 3.82
CA LEU A 53 8.04 6.34 3.36
C LEU A 53 7.24 7.14 2.32
N PRO A 54 6.71 6.50 1.26
CA PRO A 54 5.84 7.19 0.31
C PRO A 54 4.47 7.45 0.92
N ILE A 55 3.87 8.59 0.60
CA ILE A 55 2.47 8.90 0.93
C ILE A 55 1.74 9.38 -0.33
N ALA A 56 0.45 9.06 -0.44
CA ALA A 56 -0.43 9.54 -1.48
C ALA A 56 -1.83 9.75 -0.88
N GLY A 57 -2.61 10.65 -1.48
CA GLY A 57 -3.92 11.04 -0.96
C GLY A 57 -4.53 12.19 -1.75
N ASP A 58 -5.85 12.23 -1.84
CA ASP A 58 -6.54 13.23 -2.66
C ASP A 58 -6.71 14.57 -1.92
N ASP A 59 -6.75 14.57 -0.58
CA ASP A 59 -6.71 15.77 0.24
C ASP A 59 -5.25 16.19 0.57
N PRO A 60 -4.80 17.39 0.14
CA PRO A 60 -3.51 17.94 0.54
C PRO A 60 -3.35 18.16 2.06
N GLU A 61 -4.40 18.53 2.78
CA GLU A 61 -4.31 18.78 4.24
C GLU A 61 -4.13 17.47 5.02
N ALA A 62 -4.88 16.43 4.65
CA ALA A 62 -4.68 15.08 5.16
C ALA A 62 -3.24 14.57 4.92
N ARG A 63 -2.67 14.80 3.72
CA ARG A 63 -1.28 14.40 3.42
C ARG A 63 -0.24 15.12 4.28
N VAL A 64 -0.42 16.42 4.54
CA VAL A 64 0.45 17.16 5.46
C VAL A 64 0.36 16.58 6.87
N SER A 65 -0.87 16.32 7.35
CA SER A 65 -1.10 15.73 8.67
C SER A 65 -0.48 14.33 8.81
N ALA A 66 -0.61 13.50 7.77
CA ALA A 66 0.01 12.19 7.70
C ALA A 66 1.55 12.29 7.72
N ALA A 67 2.14 13.22 6.96
CA ALA A 67 3.58 13.45 6.97
C ALA A 67 4.10 13.86 8.35
N GLU A 68 3.38 14.71 9.08
CA GLU A 68 3.73 15.07 10.45
C GLU A 68 3.67 13.87 11.40
N LEU A 69 2.62 13.05 11.31
CA LEU A 69 2.48 11.85 12.12
C LEU A 69 3.63 10.87 11.85
N ILE A 70 3.91 10.57 10.59
CA ILE A 70 5.00 9.67 10.17
C ILE A 70 6.35 10.21 10.65
N SER A 71 6.55 11.53 10.60
CA SER A 71 7.75 12.17 11.14
C SER A 71 7.90 11.94 12.64
N ARG A 72 6.82 12.04 13.42
CA ARG A 72 6.84 11.74 14.86
C ARG A 72 7.09 10.26 15.15
N LEU A 73 6.68 9.36 14.25
CA LEU A 73 6.97 7.93 14.33
C LEU A 73 8.42 7.59 13.95
N GLY A 74 9.18 8.56 13.45
CA GLY A 74 10.62 8.41 13.21
C GLY A 74 11.02 8.24 11.75
N PHE A 75 10.13 8.57 10.81
CA PHE A 75 10.36 8.41 9.38
C PHE A 75 10.19 9.72 8.61
N ASP A 76 10.97 9.93 7.56
CA ASP A 76 10.69 10.97 6.58
C ASP A 76 9.54 10.54 5.64
N THR A 77 9.02 11.46 4.84
CA THR A 77 8.03 11.13 3.81
C THR A 77 8.43 11.63 2.43
N VAL A 78 7.92 10.94 1.40
CA VAL A 78 7.90 11.39 0.01
C VAL A 78 6.45 11.45 -0.44
N ASP A 79 5.93 12.65 -0.66
CA ASP A 79 4.59 12.83 -1.23
C ASP A 79 4.60 12.47 -2.73
N VAL A 80 3.77 11.51 -3.10
CA VAL A 80 3.64 10.97 -4.46
C VAL A 80 2.45 11.60 -5.20
N GLY A 81 1.61 12.39 -4.51
CA GLY A 81 0.47 13.07 -5.11
C GLY A 81 -0.89 12.44 -4.76
N PRO A 82 -1.85 12.48 -5.71
CA PRO A 82 -3.19 11.90 -5.55
C PRO A 82 -3.18 10.41 -5.24
N LEU A 83 -4.27 9.90 -4.68
CA LEU A 83 -4.39 8.48 -4.34
C LEU A 83 -4.29 7.57 -5.57
N ALA A 84 -4.69 8.08 -6.75
CA ALA A 84 -4.53 7.41 -8.04
C ALA A 84 -3.07 7.07 -8.41
N ASP A 85 -2.10 7.69 -7.74
CA ASP A 85 -0.67 7.50 -7.93
C ASP A 85 -0.04 6.51 -6.91
N SER A 86 -0.83 5.99 -5.96
CA SER A 86 -0.39 5.05 -4.91
C SER A 86 0.14 3.72 -5.43
N TRP A 87 -0.30 3.30 -6.62
CA TRP A 87 0.18 2.09 -7.30
C TRP A 87 1.69 1.99 -7.45
N ARG A 88 2.43 3.10 -7.38
CA ARG A 88 3.90 3.12 -7.49
C ARG A 88 4.62 2.49 -6.30
N PHE A 89 3.94 2.28 -5.17
CA PHE A 89 4.49 1.69 -3.96
C PHE A 89 3.59 0.55 -3.44
N GLU A 90 3.02 -0.20 -4.37
CA GLU A 90 2.21 -1.40 -4.11
C GLU A 90 3.02 -2.68 -4.36
N PRO A 91 2.53 -3.86 -3.94
CA PRO A 91 3.15 -5.13 -4.33
C PRO A 91 3.48 -5.19 -5.82
N GLU A 92 4.62 -5.82 -6.14
CA GLU A 92 5.21 -5.91 -7.49
C GLU A 92 5.86 -4.61 -8.01
N THR A 93 6.06 -3.60 -7.16
CA THR A 93 6.85 -2.41 -7.49
C THR A 93 8.18 -2.36 -6.72
N ASP A 94 9.17 -1.67 -7.29
CA ASP A 94 10.50 -1.56 -6.69
C ASP A 94 10.51 -0.89 -5.30
N PRO A 95 9.69 0.14 -5.00
CA PRO A 95 9.62 0.74 -3.67
C PRO A 95 9.04 -0.18 -2.58
N TYR A 96 8.41 -1.30 -2.96
CA TYR A 96 7.64 -2.14 -2.04
C TYR A 96 8.48 -3.17 -1.29
N ALA A 97 8.52 -3.03 0.03
CA ALA A 97 9.15 -3.90 1.03
C ALA A 97 10.67 -4.14 0.86
N LEU A 98 11.12 -4.61 -0.29
CA LEU A 98 12.51 -5.04 -0.55
C LEU A 98 13.57 -3.96 -0.26
N PRO A 99 13.38 -2.67 -0.59
CA PRO A 99 14.43 -1.66 -0.35
C PRO A 99 14.75 -1.41 1.12
N TYR A 100 13.91 -1.87 2.06
CA TYR A 100 14.11 -1.71 3.50
C TYR A 100 14.91 -2.86 4.13
N PHE A 101 15.20 -3.93 3.39
CA PHE A 101 16.04 -5.04 3.85
C PHE A 101 17.52 -4.67 3.79
N THR A 102 18.32 -5.27 4.69
CA THR A 102 19.79 -5.13 4.64
C THR A 102 20.35 -5.66 3.31
N ASP A 103 19.81 -6.77 2.83
CA ASP A 103 20.13 -7.38 1.54
C ASP A 103 18.84 -7.64 0.73
N PRO A 104 18.45 -6.71 -0.14
CA PRO A 104 17.23 -6.84 -0.95
C PRO A 104 17.24 -8.06 -1.89
N ASP A 105 18.41 -8.46 -2.40
CA ASP A 105 18.53 -9.59 -3.33
C ASP A 105 18.36 -10.92 -2.58
N ALA A 106 18.96 -11.05 -1.40
CA ALA A 106 18.76 -12.21 -0.53
C ALA A 106 17.30 -12.31 -0.06
N ALA A 107 16.68 -11.18 0.33
CA ALA A 107 15.28 -11.14 0.72
C ALA A 107 14.36 -11.59 -0.44
N LYS A 108 14.60 -11.09 -1.65
CA LYS A 108 13.88 -11.51 -2.85
C LYS A 108 14.02 -13.01 -3.12
N ALA A 109 15.25 -13.54 -3.04
CA ALA A 109 15.50 -14.97 -3.20
C ALA A 109 14.77 -15.81 -2.14
N ALA A 110 14.71 -15.35 -0.89
CA ALA A 110 13.97 -16.01 0.19
C ALA A 110 12.46 -16.02 -0.07
N PHE A 111 11.88 -14.90 -0.54
CA PHE A 111 10.46 -14.85 -0.92
C PHE A 111 10.13 -15.79 -2.08
N VAL A 112 11.01 -15.91 -3.07
CA VAL A 112 10.84 -16.87 -4.17
C VAL A 112 10.83 -18.31 -3.64
N GLN A 113 11.80 -18.67 -2.79
CA GLN A 113 11.87 -19.99 -2.18
C GLN A 113 10.63 -20.30 -1.32
N LEU A 114 10.17 -19.33 -0.52
CA LEU A 114 8.95 -19.48 0.26
C LEU A 114 7.73 -19.70 -0.65
N ALA A 115 7.58 -18.92 -1.71
CA ALA A 115 6.48 -19.08 -2.66
C ALA A 115 6.50 -20.47 -3.33
N GLU A 116 7.68 -20.99 -3.69
CA GLU A 116 7.84 -22.33 -4.23
C GLU A 116 7.50 -23.43 -3.21
N ALA A 117 7.97 -23.29 -1.96
CA ALA A 117 7.67 -24.23 -0.89
C ALA A 117 6.16 -24.28 -0.60
N LEU A 118 5.49 -23.13 -0.55
CA LEU A 118 4.05 -23.04 -0.37
C LEU A 118 3.27 -23.68 -1.52
N ARG A 119 3.70 -23.44 -2.78
CA ARG A 119 3.13 -24.14 -3.94
C ARG A 119 3.34 -25.66 -3.86
N ALA A 120 4.44 -26.11 -3.26
CA ALA A 120 4.71 -27.52 -3.02
C ALA A 120 3.97 -28.11 -1.80
N GLY A 121 3.16 -27.32 -1.09
CA GLY A 121 2.36 -27.76 0.05
C GLY A 121 3.10 -27.77 1.40
N ALA A 122 4.24 -27.07 1.50
CA ALA A 122 4.91 -26.88 2.78
C ALA A 122 4.03 -26.05 3.73
N PRO A 123 4.08 -26.31 5.05
CA PRO A 123 3.41 -25.46 6.03
C PRO A 123 4.01 -24.05 6.02
N LEU A 124 3.15 -23.05 6.23
CA LEU A 124 3.59 -21.68 6.48
C LEU A 124 4.29 -21.62 7.84
N GLU A 125 5.60 -21.45 7.82
CA GLU A 125 6.35 -21.08 9.02
C GLU A 125 6.63 -19.57 8.98
N MET A 126 5.83 -18.80 9.71
CA MET A 126 6.04 -17.36 9.88
C MET A 126 7.01 -17.12 11.03
N THR A 127 8.30 -17.05 10.74
CA THR A 127 9.28 -16.44 11.64
C THR A 127 9.62 -15.05 11.12
N SER A 128 9.51 -14.03 11.98
CA SER A 128 10.04 -12.71 11.64
C SER A 128 11.54 -12.83 11.34
N PRO A 129 12.04 -12.30 10.21
CA PRO A 129 13.46 -12.31 9.92
C PRO A 129 14.24 -11.56 11.01
N ASP A 130 15.39 -12.08 11.41
CA ASP A 130 16.38 -11.31 12.19
C ASP A 130 17.15 -10.40 11.22
N ASP A 131 16.45 -9.39 10.67
CA ASP A 131 16.99 -8.39 9.75
C ASP A 131 16.84 -6.99 10.36
N PRO A 132 17.95 -6.28 10.65
CA PRO A 132 17.88 -4.93 11.21
C PRO A 132 17.36 -3.88 10.20
N GLY A 133 17.27 -4.26 8.92
CA GLY A 133 16.91 -3.39 7.82
C GLY A 133 18.00 -2.41 7.42
N ALA A 134 17.80 -1.75 6.28
CA ALA A 134 18.64 -0.67 5.78
C ALA A 134 17.84 0.64 5.66
N PRO A 135 18.35 1.78 6.16
CA PRO A 135 17.69 3.06 5.96
C PRO A 135 17.54 3.43 4.49
N LEU A 136 16.33 3.81 4.09
CA LEU A 136 16.03 4.27 2.73
C LEU A 136 15.85 5.79 2.72
N SER A 137 16.82 6.52 2.17
CA SER A 137 16.71 7.98 2.11
C SER A 137 15.57 8.45 1.18
N ALA A 138 15.01 9.63 1.46
CA ALA A 138 13.98 10.24 0.61
C ALA A 138 14.45 10.44 -0.84
N ALA A 139 15.75 10.70 -1.06
CA ALA A 139 16.31 10.82 -2.40
C ALA A 139 16.29 9.47 -3.14
N ARG A 140 16.67 8.38 -2.47
CA ARG A 140 16.65 7.04 -3.06
C ARG A 140 15.22 6.58 -3.33
N LEU A 141 14.29 6.84 -2.40
CA LEU A 141 12.88 6.53 -2.57
C LEU A 141 12.28 7.28 -3.78
N ARG A 142 12.58 8.57 -3.96
CA ARG A 142 12.14 9.33 -5.15
C ARG A 142 12.64 8.71 -6.45
N ALA A 143 13.89 8.23 -6.49
CA ALA A 143 14.43 7.55 -7.67
C ALA A 143 13.65 6.26 -7.99
N LEU A 144 13.40 5.41 -6.98
CA LEU A 144 12.62 4.18 -7.16
C LEU A 144 11.19 4.46 -7.66
N LEU A 145 10.53 5.48 -7.09
CA LEU A 145 9.18 5.90 -7.52
C LEU A 145 9.15 6.40 -8.97
N ALA A 146 10.19 7.11 -9.41
CA ALA A 146 10.28 7.62 -10.78
C ALA A 146 10.51 6.52 -11.82
N ASP A 147 11.28 5.48 -11.46
CA ASP A 147 11.65 4.39 -12.36
C ASP A 147 10.61 3.26 -12.43
N THR A 148 9.58 3.29 -11.57
CA THR A 148 8.57 2.22 -11.48
C THR A 148 7.63 2.20 -12.69
N PRO A 149 7.67 1.17 -13.56
CA PRO A 149 6.78 1.08 -14.71
C PRO A 149 5.38 0.63 -14.28
N ARG A 150 4.34 1.24 -14.85
CA ARG A 150 2.96 0.79 -14.64
C ARG A 150 2.73 -0.54 -15.38
N LYS A 151 2.52 -1.62 -14.64
CA LYS A 151 2.00 -2.88 -15.18
C LYS A 151 0.48 -2.90 -15.03
N LEU A 152 -0.25 -2.86 -16.13
CA LEU A 152 -1.71 -2.94 -16.06
C LEU A 152 -2.15 -4.38 -15.80
N THR A 153 -3.25 -4.56 -15.06
CA THR A 153 -3.82 -5.89 -14.81
C THR A 153 -4.11 -6.65 -16.12
N ALA A 154 -4.44 -5.94 -17.20
CA ALA A 154 -4.63 -6.53 -18.52
C ALA A 154 -3.35 -7.19 -19.08
N ASP A 155 -2.18 -6.62 -18.79
CA ASP A 155 -0.89 -7.15 -19.24
C ASP A 155 -0.44 -8.36 -18.40
N ARG A 156 -1.07 -8.60 -17.24
CA ARG A 156 -0.79 -9.75 -16.36
C ARG A 156 -1.44 -11.06 -16.84
N VAL A 157 -2.45 -10.99 -17.72
CA VAL A 157 -3.23 -12.17 -18.17
C VAL A 157 -2.61 -12.86 -19.39
N ILE A 158 -1.65 -12.21 -20.06
CA ILE A 158 -1.08 -12.66 -21.34
C ILE A 158 0.35 -13.26 -21.16
N ALA A 159 0.91 -13.25 -19.96
CA ALA A 159 2.27 -13.74 -19.67
C ALA A 159 2.32 -15.18 -19.16
#